data_AF-A0A5D3F4I1-F1
#
_entry.id   AF-A0A5D3F4I1-F1
#
_cell.length_a   1.000
_cell.length_b   1.000
_cell.length_c   1.000
_cell.angle_alpha   90.00
_cell.angle_beta   90.00
_cell.angle_gamma   90.00
#
_symmetry.space_group_name_H-M   'P 1'
#
loop_
_entity.id
_entity.type
_entity.pdbx_description
1 polymer ?
#
loop_
_entity_poly.entity_id
_entity_poly.type
_entity_poly.pdbx_seq_one_letter_code
_entity_poly.pdbx_strand_id
1 'polypeptide(L)'
;MKQRESEWDLNARSARLTRRQAAIGCAKADVVHWLHRDRRLLDCARTAQELSFEDTPDEPTQGMVLRRVADHLGPQLMAEFQQWARRTHFWCELLAQMAYALAQYEKVRGRIFRMVENTLLQQDEQPVPDALRHAGAIGSAVQWSWRYVLASVVAASGAGSLATLLAGGDVQRLLWPIRVIAVLMCPDAARHAAVREHCWEPIVRLARAEVRDTVRERLTRAFGEDPWFTSPDASGSA
;
A
#
# COMPACT_ATOMS: atom_id res chain seq x y z
N MET A 1 -21.83 -17.92 31.58
CA MET A 1 -21.49 -18.66 30.34
C MET A 1 -22.62 -18.60 29.31
N LYS A 2 -23.87 -19.00 29.67
CA LYS A 2 -25.06 -18.91 28.79
C LYS A 2 -25.40 -17.50 28.25
N GLN A 3 -25.05 -16.44 28.97
CA GLN A 3 -25.33 -15.05 28.58
C GLN A 3 -24.45 -14.55 27.42
N ARG A 4 -23.21 -15.06 27.33
CA ARG A 4 -22.28 -14.79 26.21
C ARG A 4 -22.71 -15.51 24.93
N GLU A 5 -23.27 -16.71 25.06
CA GLU A 5 -23.78 -17.49 23.92
C GLU A 5 -25.04 -16.84 23.33
N SER A 6 -25.95 -16.32 24.17
CA SER A 6 -27.13 -15.59 23.70
C SER A 6 -26.80 -14.26 23.01
N GLU A 7 -25.77 -13.55 23.47
CA GLU A 7 -25.28 -12.34 22.79
C GLU A 7 -24.59 -12.67 21.45
N TRP A 8 -23.96 -13.84 21.35
CA TRP A 8 -23.37 -14.31 20.09
C TRP A 8 -24.44 -14.68 19.06
N ASP A 9 -25.50 -15.37 19.48
CA ASP A 9 -26.63 -15.77 18.62
C ASP A 9 -27.47 -14.58 18.15
N LEU A 10 -27.66 -13.55 18.99
CA LEU A 10 -28.37 -12.33 18.61
C LEU A 10 -27.57 -11.49 17.59
N ASN A 11 -26.24 -11.43 17.72
CA ASN A 11 -25.36 -10.75 16.77
C ASN A 11 -25.14 -11.56 15.48
N ALA A 12 -25.11 -12.88 15.55
CA ALA A 12 -25.01 -13.75 14.37
C ALA A 12 -26.29 -13.72 13.50
N ARG A 13 -27.46 -13.49 14.11
CA ARG A 13 -28.74 -13.36 13.39
C ARG A 13 -28.92 -11.99 12.71
N SER A 14 -28.20 -10.95 13.12
CA SER A 14 -28.38 -9.58 12.59
C SER A 14 -27.48 -9.22 11.41
N ALA A 15 -26.43 -10.00 11.11
CA ALA A 15 -25.55 -9.73 9.98
C ALA A 15 -25.27 -11.01 9.17
N ARG A 16 -26.18 -11.37 8.26
CA ARG A 16 -25.81 -12.27 7.16
C ARG A 16 -24.78 -11.54 6.28
N LEU A 17 -23.50 -11.79 6.54
CA LEU A 17 -22.41 -11.30 5.71
C LEU A 17 -22.66 -11.73 4.27
N THR A 18 -22.57 -10.79 3.35
CA THR A 18 -22.60 -11.12 1.92
C THR A 18 -21.40 -12.01 1.56
N ARG A 19 -21.52 -12.82 0.51
CA ARG A 19 -20.40 -13.65 0.01
C ARG A 19 -19.12 -12.84 -0.22
N ARG A 20 -19.26 -11.58 -0.68
CA ARG A 20 -18.16 -10.63 -0.88
C ARG A 20 -17.50 -10.20 0.45
N GLN A 21 -18.29 -9.91 1.47
CA GLN A 21 -17.77 -9.54 2.80
C GLN A 21 -17.07 -10.73 3.47
N ALA A 22 -17.64 -11.94 3.38
CA ALA A 22 -17.00 -13.14 3.88
C ALA A 22 -15.65 -13.42 3.19
N ALA A 23 -15.59 -13.25 1.86
CA ALA A 23 -14.35 -13.42 1.10
C ALA A 23 -13.27 -12.39 1.47
N ILE A 24 -13.64 -11.13 1.68
CA ILE A 24 -12.72 -10.10 2.20
C ILE A 24 -12.23 -10.46 3.60
N GLY A 25 -13.11 -10.96 4.49
CA GLY A 25 -12.72 -11.42 5.82
C GLY A 25 -11.67 -12.53 5.76
N CYS A 26 -11.90 -13.55 4.91
CA CYS A 26 -10.90 -14.59 4.67
C CYS A 26 -9.60 -14.05 4.06
N ALA A 27 -9.70 -13.17 3.06
CA ALA A 27 -8.52 -12.57 2.42
C ALA A 27 -7.69 -11.75 3.41
N LYS A 28 -8.33 -11.02 4.34
CA LYS A 28 -7.62 -10.34 5.43
C LYS A 28 -6.88 -11.33 6.33
N ALA A 29 -7.51 -12.44 6.69
CA ALA A 29 -6.85 -13.48 7.48
C ALA A 29 -5.64 -14.09 6.74
N ASP A 30 -5.77 -14.31 5.43
CA ASP A 30 -4.66 -14.80 4.60
C ASP A 30 -3.52 -13.77 4.50
N VAL A 31 -3.84 -12.46 4.41
CA VAL A 31 -2.84 -11.37 4.50
C VAL A 31 -2.15 -11.37 5.85
N VAL A 32 -2.87 -11.51 6.96
CA VAL A 32 -2.27 -11.61 8.30
C VAL A 32 -1.35 -12.83 8.41
N HIS A 33 -1.80 -13.99 7.92
CA HIS A 33 -1.00 -15.21 7.88
C HIS A 33 0.27 -15.04 7.05
N TRP A 34 0.17 -14.35 5.92
CA TRP A 34 1.34 -13.98 5.11
C TRP A 34 2.31 -13.07 5.86
N LEU A 35 1.82 -12.02 6.53
CA LEU A 35 2.67 -11.11 7.29
C LEU A 35 3.48 -11.85 8.35
N HIS A 36 2.93 -12.89 8.97
CA HIS A 36 3.70 -13.73 9.89
C HIS A 36 4.90 -14.45 9.26
N ARG A 37 4.90 -14.67 7.95
CA ARG A 37 6.04 -15.21 7.18
C ARG A 37 7.02 -14.14 6.72
N ASP A 38 6.60 -12.88 6.65
CA ASP A 38 7.46 -11.71 6.40
C ASP A 38 7.51 -10.81 7.64
N ARG A 39 8.27 -11.24 8.64
CA ARG A 39 8.36 -10.55 9.94
C ARG A 39 8.76 -9.08 9.81
N ARG A 40 9.60 -8.73 8.83
CA ARG A 40 10.01 -7.33 8.62
C ARG A 40 8.84 -6.46 8.19
N LEU A 41 8.02 -6.96 7.26
CA LEU A 41 6.83 -6.24 6.82
C LEU A 41 5.76 -6.18 7.92
N LEU A 42 5.57 -7.29 8.66
CA LEU A 42 4.67 -7.32 9.81
C LEU A 42 5.06 -6.31 10.88
N ASP A 43 6.32 -6.31 11.30
CA ASP A 43 6.82 -5.38 12.33
C ASP A 43 6.70 -3.94 11.83
N CYS A 44 7.01 -3.68 10.55
CA CYS A 44 6.86 -2.34 9.98
C CYS A 44 5.39 -1.88 9.96
N ALA A 45 4.46 -2.72 9.51
CA ALA A 45 3.04 -2.39 9.48
C ALA A 45 2.46 -2.20 10.89
N ARG A 46 2.84 -3.07 11.84
CA ARG A 46 2.40 -2.99 13.24
C ARG A 46 2.92 -1.71 13.89
N THR A 47 4.23 -1.46 13.83
CA THR A 47 4.83 -0.24 14.39
C THR A 47 4.26 1.03 13.76
N ALA A 48 4.03 1.06 12.44
CA ALA A 48 3.40 2.21 11.80
C ALA A 48 1.96 2.40 12.27
N GLN A 49 1.18 1.33 12.48
CA GLN A 49 -0.16 1.40 13.02
C GLN A 49 -0.18 1.89 14.48
N GLU A 50 0.65 1.30 15.34
CA GLU A 50 0.78 1.66 16.76
C GLU A 50 1.18 3.14 16.93
N LEU A 51 2.26 3.56 16.27
CA LEU A 51 2.78 4.92 16.40
C LEU A 51 1.85 5.98 15.79
N SER A 52 1.09 5.63 14.74
CA SER A 52 0.29 6.62 14.00
C SER A 52 -1.16 6.67 14.46
N PHE A 53 -1.80 5.53 14.66
CA PHE A 53 -3.26 5.41 14.76
C PHE A 53 -3.77 4.77 16.05
N GLU A 54 -2.94 4.00 16.77
CA GLU A 54 -3.37 3.41 18.05
C GLU A 54 -3.17 4.40 19.18
N ASP A 55 -4.26 4.89 19.76
CA ASP A 55 -4.18 5.85 20.86
C ASP A 55 -4.12 5.10 22.20
N THR A 56 -2.92 4.94 22.73
CA THR A 56 -2.68 4.43 24.09
C THR A 56 -2.38 5.62 25.01
N PRO A 57 -3.31 5.99 25.94
CA PRO A 57 -3.21 7.24 26.71
C PRO A 57 -1.89 7.42 27.47
N ASP A 58 -1.29 6.32 27.92
CA ASP A 58 -0.06 6.31 28.74
C ASP A 58 1.23 6.33 27.90
N GLU A 59 1.14 6.22 26.56
CA GLU A 59 2.30 6.21 25.67
C GLU A 59 2.32 7.45 24.77
N PRO A 60 3.12 8.49 25.07
CA PRO A 60 3.10 9.78 24.36
C PRO A 60 3.50 9.68 22.88
N THR A 61 4.22 8.63 22.49
CA THR A 61 4.69 8.40 21.12
C THR A 61 3.72 7.60 20.24
N GLN A 62 2.64 7.06 20.80
CA GLN A 62 1.61 6.34 20.06
C GLN A 62 0.48 7.26 19.59
N GLY A 63 -0.27 6.84 18.56
CA GLY A 63 -1.46 7.54 18.09
C GLY A 63 -1.17 8.95 17.57
N MET A 64 0.05 9.23 17.11
CA MET A 64 0.52 10.57 16.79
C MET A 64 -0.35 11.28 15.75
N VAL A 65 -0.84 10.58 14.73
CA VAL A 65 -1.72 11.19 13.72
C VAL A 65 -3.04 11.59 14.37
N LEU A 66 -3.67 10.70 15.14
CA LEU A 66 -4.94 10.99 15.80
C LEU A 66 -4.79 12.12 16.82
N ARG A 67 -3.70 12.14 17.59
CA ARG A 67 -3.41 13.18 18.57
C ARG A 67 -3.17 14.53 17.93
N ARG A 68 -2.35 14.61 16.88
CA ARG A 68 -2.11 15.88 16.19
C ARG A 68 -3.38 16.44 15.55
N VAL A 69 -4.24 15.57 15.03
CA VAL A 69 -5.57 15.98 14.54
C VAL A 69 -6.46 16.44 15.70
N ALA A 70 -6.45 15.73 16.82
CA ALA A 70 -7.21 16.11 18.01
C ALA A 70 -6.73 17.44 18.63
N ASP A 71 -5.42 17.66 18.72
CA ASP A 71 -4.80 18.92 19.16
C ASP A 71 -5.27 20.10 18.30
N HIS A 72 -5.37 19.88 16.98
CA HIS A 72 -5.79 20.89 16.03
C HIS A 72 -7.28 21.19 16.07
N LEU A 73 -8.12 20.15 16.18
CA LEU A 73 -9.58 20.26 16.10
C LEU A 73 -10.24 20.53 17.46
N GLY A 74 -9.59 20.16 18.57
CA GLY A 74 -10.22 20.07 19.87
C GLY A 74 -11.18 18.87 20.00
N PRO A 75 -11.64 18.56 21.23
CA PRO A 75 -12.33 17.29 21.52
C PRO A 75 -13.69 17.14 20.83
N GLN A 76 -14.44 18.23 20.68
CA GLN A 76 -15.78 18.20 20.08
C GLN A 76 -15.71 17.90 18.57
N LEU A 77 -14.93 18.68 17.83
CA LEU A 77 -14.75 18.47 16.38
C LEU A 77 -14.02 17.16 16.08
N MET A 78 -13.12 16.70 16.95
CA MET A 78 -12.49 15.38 16.79
C MET A 78 -13.50 14.24 16.91
N ALA A 79 -14.47 14.33 17.84
CA ALA A 79 -15.52 13.33 17.96
C ALA A 79 -16.42 13.26 16.71
N GLU A 80 -16.83 14.42 16.20
CA GLU A 80 -17.60 14.53 14.96
C GLU A 80 -16.80 13.99 13.77
N PHE A 81 -15.53 14.37 13.67
CA PHE A 81 -14.62 13.91 12.63
C PHE A 81 -14.44 12.38 12.67
N GLN A 82 -14.26 11.76 13.84
CA GLN A 82 -14.13 10.31 13.96
C GLN A 82 -15.43 9.57 13.62
N GLN A 83 -16.59 10.15 13.92
CA GLN A 83 -17.86 9.57 13.51
C GLN A 83 -18.03 9.64 12.00
N TRP A 84 -17.72 10.78 11.39
CA TRP A 84 -17.72 10.96 9.95
C TRP A 84 -16.72 10.03 9.26
N ALA A 85 -15.46 10.00 9.73
CA ALA A 85 -14.37 9.21 9.18
C ALA A 85 -14.69 7.70 9.15
N ARG A 86 -15.38 7.19 10.19
CA ARG A 86 -15.88 5.80 10.22
C ARG A 86 -16.93 5.54 9.15
N ARG A 87 -17.86 6.47 8.94
CA ARG A 87 -18.93 6.34 7.94
C ARG A 87 -18.43 6.47 6.50
N THR A 88 -17.41 7.30 6.28
CA THR A 88 -16.87 7.60 4.96
C THR A 88 -15.61 6.81 4.62
N HIS A 89 -15.16 5.92 5.50
CA HIS A 89 -13.92 5.16 5.32
C HIS A 89 -12.67 6.05 5.16
N PHE A 90 -12.67 7.25 5.74
CA PHE A 90 -11.66 8.28 5.51
C PHE A 90 -10.21 7.79 5.65
N TRP A 91 -9.89 7.06 6.73
CA TRP A 91 -8.51 6.64 6.99
C TRP A 91 -7.99 5.62 5.97
N CYS A 92 -8.80 4.63 5.60
CA CYS A 92 -8.39 3.66 4.59
C CYS A 92 -8.43 4.23 3.17
N GLU A 93 -9.29 5.22 2.90
CA GLU A 93 -9.24 6.02 1.67
C GLU A 93 -7.92 6.81 1.59
N LEU A 94 -7.58 7.57 2.64
CA LEU A 94 -6.34 8.35 2.72
C LEU A 94 -5.11 7.47 2.47
N LEU A 95 -5.01 6.32 3.14
CA LEU A 95 -3.89 5.40 2.95
C LEU A 95 -3.86 4.80 1.54
N ALA A 96 -5.01 4.45 0.96
CA ALA A 96 -5.08 3.96 -0.41
C ALA A 96 -4.61 5.03 -1.42
N GLN A 97 -5.02 6.29 -1.22
CA GLN A 97 -4.59 7.41 -2.06
C GLN A 97 -3.10 7.75 -1.88
N MET A 98 -2.55 7.62 -0.67
CA MET A 98 -1.11 7.73 -0.43
C MET A 98 -0.34 6.64 -1.17
N ALA A 99 -0.82 5.39 -1.13
CA ALA A 99 -0.23 4.29 -1.88
C ALA A 99 -0.29 4.53 -3.39
N TYR A 100 -1.40 5.08 -3.89
CA TYR A 100 -1.53 5.47 -5.29
C TYR A 100 -0.53 6.56 -5.67
N ALA A 101 -0.43 7.64 -4.89
CA ALA A 101 0.49 8.74 -5.15
C ALA A 101 1.95 8.29 -5.19
N LEU A 102 2.37 7.44 -4.25
CA LEU A 102 3.71 6.84 -4.23
C LEU A 102 3.96 5.93 -5.44
N ALA A 103 2.95 5.18 -5.90
CA ALA A 103 3.06 4.36 -7.11
C ALA A 103 3.16 5.22 -8.39
N GLN A 104 2.48 6.38 -8.44
CA GLN A 104 2.63 7.33 -9.55
C GLN A 104 4.01 7.98 -9.55
N TYR A 105 4.55 8.32 -8.38
CA TYR A 105 5.93 8.81 -8.25
C TYR A 105 6.92 7.84 -8.89
N GLU A 106 6.81 6.53 -8.63
CA GLU A 106 7.67 5.52 -9.26
C GLU A 106 7.56 5.51 -10.79
N LYS A 107 6.36 5.68 -11.35
CA LYS A 107 6.16 5.80 -12.80
C LYS A 107 6.83 7.06 -13.35
N VAL A 108 6.71 8.19 -12.66
CA VAL A 108 7.37 9.45 -13.04
C VAL A 108 8.88 9.29 -12.99
N ARG A 109 9.43 8.71 -11.92
CA ARG A 109 10.85 8.39 -11.77
C ARG A 109 11.37 7.55 -12.93
N GLY A 110 10.66 6.48 -13.29
CA GLY A 110 11.02 5.64 -14.45
C GLY A 110 10.90 6.35 -15.81
N ARG A 111 10.04 7.38 -15.95
CA ARG A 111 10.02 8.23 -17.15
C ARG A 111 11.21 9.18 -17.20
N ILE A 112 11.59 9.76 -16.06
CA ILE A 112 12.78 10.61 -15.95
C ILE A 112 14.03 9.81 -16.35
N PHE A 113 14.16 8.56 -15.88
CA PHE A 113 15.33 7.73 -16.22
C PHE A 113 15.44 7.51 -17.71
N ARG A 114 14.34 7.05 -18.34
CA ARG A 114 14.29 6.86 -19.80
C ARG A 114 14.56 8.13 -20.59
N MET A 115 14.08 9.28 -20.11
CA MET A 115 14.35 10.57 -20.75
C MET A 115 15.84 10.90 -20.71
N VAL A 116 16.49 10.77 -19.55
CA VAL A 116 17.94 11.01 -19.41
C VAL A 116 18.73 10.02 -20.24
N GLU A 117 18.39 8.73 -20.21
CA GLU A 117 19.02 7.69 -21.04
C GLU A 117 18.93 8.03 -22.54
N ASN A 118 17.74 8.41 -23.02
CA ASN A 118 17.54 8.77 -24.42
C ASN A 118 18.33 10.02 -24.81
N THR A 119 18.38 11.05 -23.96
CA THR A 119 19.18 12.25 -24.21
C THR A 119 20.66 11.90 -24.29
N LEU A 120 21.18 11.10 -23.37
CA LEU A 120 22.58 10.67 -23.37
C LEU A 120 22.92 9.82 -24.61
N LEU A 121 21.99 8.99 -25.07
CA LEU A 121 22.16 8.21 -26.30
C LEU A 121 22.12 9.07 -27.59
N GLN A 122 21.50 10.24 -27.55
CA GLN A 122 21.32 11.12 -28.71
C GLN A 122 22.38 12.22 -28.83
N GLN A 123 23.08 12.57 -27.74
CA GLN A 123 24.01 13.70 -27.72
C GLN A 123 25.43 13.39 -28.24
N ASP A 124 25.76 12.11 -28.45
CA ASP A 124 27.15 11.73 -28.71
C ASP A 124 27.43 11.62 -30.22
N GLU A 125 28.42 12.37 -30.70
CA GLU A 125 28.92 12.28 -32.08
C GLU A 125 29.57 10.91 -32.35
N GLN A 126 30.01 10.22 -31.29
CA GLN A 126 30.49 8.85 -31.35
C GLN A 126 29.49 7.88 -30.72
N PRO A 127 29.07 6.83 -31.45
CA PRO A 127 28.12 5.88 -30.90
C PRO A 127 28.71 5.12 -29.71
N VAL A 128 27.90 4.94 -28.67
CA VAL A 128 28.24 4.07 -27.53
C VAL A 128 28.63 2.69 -28.05
N PRO A 129 29.81 2.16 -27.66
CA PRO A 129 30.26 0.83 -28.07
C PRO A 129 29.22 -0.25 -27.79
N ASP A 130 29.03 -1.18 -28.72
CA ASP A 130 27.98 -2.19 -28.64
C ASP A 130 28.05 -3.00 -27.34
N ALA A 131 29.25 -3.35 -26.87
CA ALA A 131 29.40 -4.07 -25.60
C ALA A 131 28.80 -3.30 -24.41
N LEU A 132 29.00 -1.98 -24.35
CA LEU A 132 28.45 -1.13 -23.29
C LEU A 132 26.94 -0.90 -23.45
N ARG A 133 26.47 -0.82 -24.69
CA ARG A 133 25.04 -0.74 -25.01
C ARG A 133 24.29 -2.00 -24.58
N HIS A 134 24.79 -3.18 -24.96
CA HIS A 134 24.20 -4.48 -24.56
C HIS A 134 24.25 -4.69 -23.05
N ALA A 135 25.28 -4.18 -22.37
CA ALA A 135 25.38 -4.22 -20.92
C ALA A 135 24.43 -3.22 -20.20
N GLY A 136 23.74 -2.34 -20.92
CA GLY A 136 22.87 -1.33 -20.32
C GLY A 136 23.64 -0.31 -19.48
N ALA A 137 24.86 0.04 -19.89
CA ALA A 137 25.77 0.90 -19.10
C ALA A 137 25.16 2.27 -18.77
N ILE A 138 24.47 2.90 -19.73
CA ILE A 138 23.83 4.21 -19.53
C ILE A 138 22.68 4.12 -18.53
N GLY A 139 21.76 3.15 -18.70
CA GLY A 139 20.67 2.96 -17.74
C GLY A 139 21.16 2.67 -16.33
N SER A 140 22.23 1.86 -16.22
CA SER A 140 22.89 1.62 -14.94
C SER A 140 23.48 2.91 -14.35
N ALA A 141 24.21 3.70 -15.15
CA ALA A 141 24.79 4.96 -14.72
C ALA A 141 23.72 5.96 -14.26
N VAL A 142 22.62 6.10 -15.01
CA VAL A 142 21.48 6.95 -14.64
C VAL A 142 20.85 6.49 -13.33
N GLN A 143 20.58 5.18 -13.18
CA GLN A 143 20.00 4.61 -11.98
C GLN A 143 20.87 4.84 -10.73
N TRP A 144 22.17 4.57 -10.83
CA TRP A 144 23.10 4.74 -9.72
C TRP A 144 23.37 6.21 -9.39
N SER A 145 23.43 7.07 -10.42
CA SER A 145 23.56 8.52 -10.23
C SER A 145 22.34 9.08 -9.51
N TRP A 146 21.13 8.68 -9.90
CA TRP A 146 19.93 9.06 -9.16
C TRP A 146 19.99 8.58 -7.71
N ARG A 147 20.32 7.30 -7.49
CA ARG A 147 20.32 6.72 -6.15
C ARG A 147 21.31 7.39 -5.20
N TYR A 148 22.51 7.71 -5.67
CA TYR A 148 23.57 8.22 -4.80
C TYR A 148 23.72 9.73 -4.88
N VAL A 149 23.79 10.32 -6.08
CA VAL A 149 24.00 11.77 -6.24
C VAL A 149 22.78 12.54 -5.74
N LEU A 150 21.57 12.17 -6.19
CA LEU A 150 20.37 12.90 -5.75
C LEU A 150 20.11 12.71 -4.26
N ALA A 151 20.29 11.50 -3.73
CA ALA A 151 20.14 11.25 -2.29
C ALA A 151 21.15 12.06 -1.46
N SER A 152 22.40 12.20 -1.92
CA SER A 152 23.41 13.04 -1.27
C SER A 152 23.04 14.53 -1.34
N VAL A 153 22.54 15.03 -2.47
CA VAL A 153 22.07 16.42 -2.61
C VAL A 153 20.90 16.71 -1.66
N VAL A 154 19.93 15.79 -1.57
CA VAL A 154 18.78 15.89 -0.67
C VAL A 154 19.22 15.85 0.80
N ALA A 155 20.14 14.96 1.15
CA ALA A 155 20.68 14.92 2.51
C ALA A 155 21.44 16.21 2.86
N ALA A 156 22.26 16.72 1.94
CA ALA A 156 23.03 17.95 2.13
C ALA A 156 22.14 19.20 2.21
N SER A 157 20.98 19.21 1.57
CA SER A 157 20.01 20.32 1.66
C SER A 157 19.23 20.35 2.97
N GLY A 158 19.46 19.40 3.88
CA GLY A 158 18.72 19.26 5.14
C GLY A 158 17.32 18.69 4.95
N ALA A 159 16.98 18.17 3.76
CA ALA A 159 15.70 17.52 3.53
C ALA A 159 15.65 16.19 4.32
N GLY A 160 14.51 15.95 4.98
CA GLY A 160 14.35 14.83 5.93
C GLY A 160 14.41 13.43 5.30
N SER A 161 14.35 12.41 6.16
CA SER A 161 14.55 10.99 5.83
C SER A 161 13.63 10.44 4.72
N LEU A 162 12.41 10.95 4.58
CA LEU A 162 11.50 10.56 3.50
C LEU A 162 12.01 10.97 2.13
N ALA A 163 12.54 12.20 1.99
CA ALA A 163 13.08 12.68 0.72
C ALA A 163 14.30 11.84 0.30
N THR A 164 15.15 11.48 1.26
CA THR A 164 16.29 10.58 1.03
C THR A 164 15.85 9.19 0.60
N LEU A 165 14.78 8.64 1.20
CA LEU A 165 14.24 7.33 0.83
C LEU A 165 13.65 7.34 -0.60
N LEU A 166 12.87 8.38 -0.94
CA LEU A 166 12.32 8.55 -2.28
C LEU A 166 13.44 8.69 -3.33
N ALA A 167 14.48 9.47 -3.03
CA ALA A 167 15.67 9.58 -3.89
C ALA A 167 16.43 8.25 -4.01
N GLY A 168 16.51 7.47 -2.93
CA GLY A 168 17.13 6.14 -2.92
C GLY A 168 16.40 5.10 -3.78
N GLY A 169 15.15 5.37 -4.18
CA GLY A 169 14.38 4.53 -5.12
C GLY A 169 13.80 3.25 -4.52
N ASP A 170 13.74 3.13 -3.20
CA ASP A 170 13.16 1.97 -2.51
C ASP A 170 11.72 2.25 -2.02
N VAL A 171 10.90 2.82 -2.91
CA VAL A 171 9.53 3.22 -2.60
C VAL A 171 8.64 2.01 -2.30
N GLN A 172 9.01 0.82 -2.76
CA GLN A 172 8.28 -0.42 -2.44
C GLN A 172 8.26 -0.72 -0.94
N ARG A 173 9.32 -0.39 -0.20
CA ARG A 173 9.35 -0.53 1.27
C ARG A 173 8.32 0.36 1.97
N LEU A 174 7.90 1.46 1.36
CA LEU A 174 6.83 2.32 1.87
C LEU A 174 5.44 1.84 1.43
N LEU A 175 5.32 1.42 0.17
CA LEU A 175 4.04 1.02 -0.43
C LEU A 175 3.41 -0.18 0.28
N TRP A 176 4.20 -1.21 0.60
CA TRP A 176 3.66 -2.44 1.18
C TRP A 176 3.01 -2.24 2.56
N PRO A 177 3.67 -1.62 3.55
CA PRO A 177 3.04 -1.32 4.83
C PRO A 177 1.77 -0.48 4.68
N ILE A 178 1.78 0.57 3.86
CA ILE A 178 0.61 1.46 3.68
C ILE A 178 -0.59 0.67 3.13
N ARG A 179 -0.37 -0.17 2.10
CA ARG A 179 -1.43 -1.01 1.51
C ARG A 179 -2.00 -2.00 2.52
N VAL A 180 -1.13 -2.64 3.29
CA VAL A 180 -1.52 -3.61 4.33
C VAL A 180 -2.36 -2.93 5.40
N ILE A 181 -1.91 -1.79 5.92
CA ILE A 181 -2.64 -1.04 6.95
C ILE A 181 -4.01 -0.59 6.39
N ALA A 182 -4.06 -0.05 5.17
CA ALA A 182 -5.32 0.37 4.54
C ALA A 182 -6.34 -0.77 4.44
N VAL A 183 -5.88 -1.95 4.00
CA VAL A 183 -6.71 -3.15 3.87
C VAL A 183 -7.21 -3.64 5.22
N LEU A 184 -6.33 -3.72 6.23
CA LEU A 184 -6.69 -4.21 7.56
C LEU A 184 -7.67 -3.24 8.24
N MET A 185 -7.43 -1.93 8.14
CA MET A 185 -8.30 -0.89 8.71
C MET A 185 -9.65 -0.75 8.02
N CYS A 186 -9.79 -1.09 6.74
CA CYS A 186 -11.04 -0.86 6.00
C CYS A 186 -12.16 -1.84 6.43
N PRO A 187 -13.26 -1.38 7.05
CA PRO A 187 -14.30 -2.29 7.53
C PRO A 187 -15.12 -2.97 6.41
N ASP A 188 -15.18 -2.36 5.22
CA ASP A 188 -15.88 -2.90 4.04
C ASP A 188 -15.04 -2.75 2.77
N ALA A 189 -13.89 -3.42 2.74
CA ALA A 189 -12.98 -3.35 1.60
C ALA A 189 -13.59 -3.94 0.31
N ALA A 190 -14.73 -4.65 0.38
CA ALA A 190 -15.44 -5.15 -0.80
C ALA A 190 -16.08 -4.01 -1.61
N ARG A 191 -16.55 -2.95 -0.94
CA ARG A 191 -17.25 -1.81 -1.54
C ARG A 191 -16.38 -0.57 -1.68
N HIS A 192 -15.15 -0.61 -1.18
CA HIS A 192 -14.24 0.52 -1.16
C HIS A 192 -13.29 0.51 -2.37
N ALA A 193 -13.64 1.28 -3.41
CA ALA A 193 -12.94 1.28 -4.71
C ALA A 193 -11.43 1.58 -4.59
N ALA A 194 -11.04 2.64 -3.87
CA ALA A 194 -9.63 3.01 -3.74
C ALA A 194 -8.79 1.91 -3.04
N VAL A 195 -9.29 1.32 -1.95
CA VAL A 195 -8.62 0.21 -1.26
C VAL A 195 -8.50 -1.01 -2.17
N ARG A 196 -9.53 -1.27 -2.99
CA ARG A 196 -9.48 -2.37 -3.95
C ARG A 196 -8.43 -2.15 -5.03
N GLU A 197 -8.45 -0.99 -5.68
CA GLU A 197 -7.58 -0.69 -6.82
C GLU A 197 -6.14 -0.47 -6.38
N HIS A 198 -5.90 0.24 -5.29
CA HIS A 198 -4.55 0.70 -4.93
C HIS A 198 -3.87 -0.16 -3.86
N CYS A 199 -4.62 -1.04 -3.19
CA CYS A 199 -4.10 -1.93 -2.15
C CYS A 199 -4.32 -3.40 -2.48
N TRP A 200 -5.57 -3.86 -2.63
CA TRP A 200 -5.85 -5.28 -2.87
C TRP A 200 -5.30 -5.77 -4.20
N GLU A 201 -5.54 -5.06 -5.30
CA GLU A 201 -5.06 -5.48 -6.62
C GLU A 201 -3.52 -5.63 -6.66
N PRO A 202 -2.73 -4.67 -6.14
CA PRO A 202 -1.28 -4.85 -6.02
C PRO A 202 -0.88 -6.01 -5.09
N ILE A 203 -1.57 -6.24 -3.97
CA ILE A 203 -1.32 -7.40 -3.10
C ILE A 203 -1.57 -8.70 -3.87
N VAL A 204 -2.70 -8.80 -4.56
CA VAL A 204 -3.13 -9.99 -5.31
C VAL A 204 -2.28 -10.24 -6.55
N ARG A 205 -1.70 -9.20 -7.16
CA ARG A 205 -0.90 -9.31 -8.38
C ARG A 205 0.59 -9.45 -8.11
N LEU A 206 1.10 -8.76 -7.10
CA LEU A 206 2.54 -8.53 -6.92
C LEU A 206 3.10 -9.13 -5.62
N ALA A 207 2.27 -9.65 -4.70
CA ALA A 207 2.79 -10.40 -3.55
C ALA A 207 3.44 -11.73 -4.01
N ARG A 208 4.33 -12.28 -3.18
CA ARG A 208 5.04 -13.54 -3.48
C ARG A 208 4.04 -14.67 -3.81
N ALA A 209 4.45 -15.57 -4.72
CA ALA A 209 3.60 -16.52 -5.44
C ALA A 209 2.58 -17.30 -4.58
N GLU A 210 2.93 -17.71 -3.37
CA GLU A 210 2.03 -18.53 -2.54
C GLU A 210 0.79 -17.79 -2.01
N VAL A 211 0.96 -16.51 -1.68
CA VAL A 211 -0.10 -15.63 -1.15
C VAL A 211 -0.91 -15.05 -2.29
N ARG A 212 -0.21 -14.73 -3.37
CA ARG A 212 -0.80 -14.39 -4.66
C ARG A 212 -1.86 -15.42 -5.01
N ASP A 213 -1.53 -16.70 -5.02
CA ASP A 213 -2.43 -17.73 -5.56
C ASP A 213 -3.61 -18.01 -4.60
N THR A 214 -3.38 -18.08 -3.29
CA THR A 214 -4.45 -18.32 -2.28
C THR A 214 -5.42 -17.13 -2.15
N VAL A 215 -4.89 -15.90 -2.04
CA VAL A 215 -5.70 -14.68 -1.89
C VAL A 215 -6.40 -14.36 -3.21
N ARG A 216 -5.71 -14.54 -4.35
CA ARG A 216 -6.32 -14.37 -5.69
C ARG A 216 -7.45 -15.34 -5.89
N GLU A 217 -7.24 -16.63 -5.69
CA GLU A 217 -8.28 -17.63 -5.93
C GLU A 217 -9.56 -17.33 -5.15
N ARG A 218 -9.43 -16.97 -3.86
CA ARG A 218 -10.59 -16.60 -3.03
C ARG A 218 -11.28 -15.32 -3.51
N LEU A 219 -10.52 -14.28 -3.82
CA LEU A 219 -11.10 -13.01 -4.26
C LEU A 219 -11.71 -13.14 -5.66
N THR A 220 -11.07 -13.83 -6.60
CA THR A 220 -11.64 -14.14 -7.91
C THR A 220 -12.92 -14.97 -7.80
N ARG A 221 -13.01 -15.95 -6.88
CA ARG A 221 -14.26 -16.71 -6.65
C ARG A 221 -15.41 -15.89 -6.05
N ALA A 222 -15.11 -14.77 -5.38
CA ALA A 222 -16.11 -13.92 -4.72
C ALA A 222 -16.47 -12.67 -5.53
N PHE A 223 -15.56 -12.25 -6.40
CA PHE A 223 -15.64 -11.06 -7.24
C PHE A 223 -15.42 -11.42 -8.73
N GLY A 224 -15.85 -12.60 -9.18
CA GLY A 224 -15.55 -13.10 -10.53
C GLY A 224 -16.15 -12.30 -11.68
N GLU A 225 -17.15 -11.46 -11.41
CA GLU A 225 -17.74 -10.51 -12.37
C GLU A 225 -17.06 -9.12 -12.33
N ASP A 226 -16.20 -8.92 -11.34
CA ASP A 226 -15.55 -7.66 -11.09
C ASP A 226 -14.25 -7.60 -11.92
N PRO A 227 -14.13 -6.67 -12.88
CA PRO A 227 -13.04 -6.68 -13.88
C PRO A 227 -11.65 -6.55 -13.26
N TRP A 228 -11.58 -6.15 -11.99
CA TRP A 228 -10.33 -6.01 -11.26
C TRP A 228 -9.77 -7.35 -10.73
N PHE A 229 -10.61 -8.39 -10.58
CA PHE A 229 -10.21 -9.72 -10.08
C PHE A 229 -10.30 -10.84 -11.12
N THR A 230 -10.78 -10.54 -12.33
CA THR A 230 -10.69 -11.43 -13.49
C THR A 230 -9.27 -11.42 -14.05
N SER A 231 -8.70 -12.61 -14.28
CA SER A 231 -7.40 -12.74 -14.96
C SER A 231 -7.50 -12.17 -16.39
N PRO A 232 -6.53 -11.36 -16.85
CA PRO A 232 -6.47 -10.95 -18.26
C PRO A 232 -6.31 -12.14 -19.22
N ASP A 233 -5.89 -13.31 -18.72
CA ASP A 233 -5.67 -14.52 -19.51
C ASP A 233 -6.96 -15.32 -19.82
N ALA A 234 -8.12 -14.90 -19.30
CA ALA A 234 -9.39 -15.62 -19.52
C ALA A 234 -10.18 -15.17 -20.77
N SER A 235 -9.74 -14.10 -21.44
CA SER A 235 -10.40 -13.57 -22.66
C SER A 235 -9.62 -13.84 -23.95
N GLY A 236 -8.68 -14.79 -23.94
CA GLY A 236 -7.81 -15.12 -25.07
C GLY A 236 -7.97 -16.57 -25.55
N SER A 237 -9.19 -17.06 -25.67
CA SER A 237 -9.48 -18.30 -26.40
C SER A 237 -10.96 -18.35 -26.79
N ALA A 238 -11.28 -17.71 -27.91
CA ALA A 238 -12.41 -18.00 -28.77
C ALA A 238 -11.99 -17.69 -30.21
#